data_AF-A0A1J3FEL5-F1
#
_entry.id   AF-A0A1J3FEL5-F1
#
_cell.length_a   1.000
_cell.length_b   1.000
_cell.length_c   1.000
_cell.angle_alpha   90.00
_cell.angle_beta   90.00
_cell.angle_gamma   90.00
#
_symmetry.space_group_name_H-M   'P 1'
#
loop_
_entity.id
_entity.type
_entity.pdbx_description
1 polymer ?
#
loop_
_entity_poly.entity_id
_entity_poly.type
_entity_poly.pdbx_seq_one_letter_code
_entity_poly.pdbx_strand_id
1 'polypeptide(L)'
;QQKKMVASLPSFKVCQEVCGACKRGKQTRDAFPKKSLTETKETLEIVHTDVCGPMQTKSLNGSRYFLLFVDDYSHMCWTYF
;
A
#
# COMPACT_ATOMS: atom_id res chain seq x y z
N GLN A 1 2.95 -3.94 46.01
CA GLN A 1 1.76 -4.53 46.67
C GLN A 1 0.62 -4.61 45.66
N GLN A 2 0.19 -5.80 45.26
CA GLN A 2 -1.03 -5.98 44.47
C GLN A 2 -2.24 -6.00 45.41
N LYS A 3 -3.14 -5.02 45.30
CA LYS A 3 -4.41 -5.00 46.05
C LYS A 3 -5.39 -5.95 45.36
N LYS A 4 -5.79 -7.03 46.04
CA LYS A 4 -6.85 -7.94 45.57
C LYS A 4 -8.20 -7.23 45.63
N MET A 5 -8.78 -6.92 44.46
CA MET A 5 -10.08 -6.25 44.35
C MET A 5 -11.28 -7.22 44.26
N VAL A 6 -11.06 -8.52 43.99
CA VAL A 6 -12.12 -9.55 43.92
C VAL A 6 -11.59 -10.89 44.44
N ALA A 7 -12.41 -11.61 45.21
CA ALA A 7 -12.00 -12.81 45.96
C ALA A 7 -12.12 -14.14 45.19
N SER A 8 -12.87 -14.19 44.09
CA SER A 8 -13.31 -15.44 43.45
C SER A 8 -12.81 -15.66 42.02
N LEU A 9 -11.93 -14.80 41.51
CA LEU A 9 -11.33 -15.04 40.19
C LEU A 9 -10.22 -16.11 40.30
N PRO A 10 -10.26 -17.18 39.47
CA PRO A 10 -9.18 -18.13 39.40
C PRO A 10 -7.88 -17.42 39.01
N SER A 11 -6.78 -17.80 39.66
CA SER A 11 -5.45 -17.33 39.32
C SER A 11 -5.13 -17.73 37.87
N PHE A 12 -5.21 -16.77 36.95
CA PHE A 12 -4.72 -16.97 35.60
C PHE A 12 -3.22 -16.72 35.60
N LYS A 13 -2.43 -17.70 35.13
CA LYS A 13 -1.06 -17.42 34.74
C LYS A 13 -1.13 -16.45 33.57
N VAL A 14 -0.70 -15.21 33.79
CA VAL A 14 -0.46 -14.26 32.70
C VAL A 14 0.60 -14.90 31.81
N CYS A 15 0.21 -15.28 30.60
CA CYS A 15 1.18 -15.72 29.61
C CYS A 15 2.04 -14.49 29.27
N GLN A 16 3.32 -14.52 29.66
CA GLN A 16 4.24 -13.41 29.39
C GLN A 16 4.49 -13.23 27.88
N GLU A 17 4.26 -14.29 27.09
CA GLU A 17 4.44 -14.26 25.66
C GLU A 17 3.14 -13.94 24.91
N VAL A 18 3.24 -13.03 23.94
CA VAL A 18 2.14 -12.69 23.06
C VAL A 18 1.81 -13.88 22.16
N CYS A 19 0.55 -14.33 22.21
CA CYS A 19 0.08 -15.47 21.42
C CYS A 19 0.27 -15.27 19.91
N GLY A 20 0.52 -16.35 19.16
CA GLY A 20 0.75 -16.26 17.71
C GLY A 20 -0.41 -15.64 16.92
N ALA A 21 -1.65 -15.84 17.37
CA ALA A 21 -2.84 -15.18 16.79
C ALA A 21 -2.87 -13.68 17.10
N CYS A 22 -2.47 -13.30 18.31
CA CYS A 22 -2.39 -11.93 18.79
C CYS A 22 -1.33 -11.14 18.01
N LYS A 23 -0.16 -11.75 17.75
CA LYS A 23 0.91 -11.16 16.93
C LYS A 23 0.42 -10.86 15.51
N ARG A 24 -0.23 -11.81 14.86
CA ARG A 24 -0.78 -11.65 13.49
C ARG A 24 -1.92 -10.65 13.43
N GLY A 25 -2.88 -10.72 14.36
CA GLY A 25 -4.05 -9.85 14.38
C GLY A 25 -3.74 -8.39 14.76
N LYS A 26 -2.61 -8.15 15.45
CA LYS A 26 -2.15 -6.80 15.85
C LYS A 26 -0.91 -6.35 15.07
N GLN A 27 -0.47 -7.11 14.06
CA GLN A 27 0.67 -6.71 13.25
C GLN A 27 0.33 -5.42 12.50
N THR A 28 1.16 -4.40 12.69
CA THR A 28 1.12 -3.18 11.90
C THR A 28 2.04 -3.32 10.70
N ARG A 29 1.69 -2.66 9.59
CA ARG A 29 2.62 -2.51 8.46
C ARG A 29 3.82 -1.68 8.91
N ASP A 30 5.01 -2.03 8.43
CA ASP A 30 6.20 -1.20 8.62
C ASP A 30 6.02 0.18 7.99
N ALA A 31 6.81 1.14 8.46
CA ALA A 31 6.81 2.48 7.88
C ALA A 31 7.25 2.43 6.42
N PHE A 32 6.61 3.24 5.58
CA PHE A 32 7.07 3.40 4.21
C PHE A 32 8.43 4.09 4.16
N PRO A 33 9.34 3.66 3.25
CA PRO A 33 10.57 4.39 2.98
C PRO A 33 10.27 5.84 2.58
N LYS A 34 11.11 6.78 3.05
CA LYS A 34 10.98 8.21 2.71
C LYS A 34 11.35 8.53 1.27
N LYS A 35 12.12 7.65 0.62
CA LYS A 35 12.58 7.77 -0.76
C LYS A 35 12.37 6.44 -1.46
N SER A 36 12.14 6.52 -2.78
CA SER A 36 12.20 5.34 -3.64
C SER A 36 13.58 4.68 -3.53
N LEU A 37 13.61 3.35 -3.67
CA LEU A 37 14.86 2.60 -3.80
C LEU A 37 15.49 2.77 -5.19
N THR A 38 14.70 3.21 -6.15
CA THR A 38 15.09 3.41 -7.54
C THR A 38 14.93 4.90 -7.88
N GLU A 39 16.00 5.52 -8.34
CA GLU A 39 16.04 6.91 -8.78
C GLU A 39 16.56 6.91 -10.22
N THR A 40 15.75 7.41 -11.15
CA THR A 40 16.17 7.57 -12.54
C THR A 40 17.13 8.75 -12.71
N LYS A 41 18.10 8.61 -13.59
CA LYS A 41 19.14 9.60 -13.88
C LYS A 41 19.01 10.21 -15.27
N GLU A 42 18.30 9.54 -16.18
CA GLU A 42 18.15 9.98 -17.56
C GLU A 42 16.71 9.76 -18.06
N THR A 43 16.32 10.52 -19.08
CA THR A 43 14.99 10.41 -19.71
C THR A 43 14.79 9.01 -20.28
N LEU A 44 13.60 8.44 -20.10
CA LEU A 44 13.18 7.13 -20.60
C LEU A 44 13.89 5.94 -19.95
N GLU A 45 14.55 6.11 -18.81
CA GLU A 45 15.13 5.00 -18.04
C GLU A 45 14.04 4.09 -17.45
N ILE A 46 12.97 4.68 -16.91
CA ILE A 46 11.78 3.97 -16.42
C ILE A 46 10.54 4.67 -16.93
N VAL A 47 9.67 3.91 -17.60
CA VAL A 47 8.35 4.38 -18.05
C VAL A 47 7.27 3.57 -17.36
N HIS A 48 6.48 4.22 -16.52
CA HIS A 48 5.30 3.64 -15.91
C HIS A 48 4.16 3.65 -16.92
N THR A 49 3.56 2.48 -17.18
CA THR A 49 2.45 2.36 -18.14
C THR A 49 1.22 1.81 -17.44
N ASP A 50 0.05 2.38 -17.74
CA ASP A 50 -1.22 1.89 -17.22
C ASP A 50 -2.33 1.95 -18.27
N VAL A 51 -3.34 1.08 -18.11
CA VAL A 51 -4.55 1.03 -18.92
C VAL A 51 -5.71 1.55 -18.06
N CYS A 52 -6.29 2.67 -18.46
CA CYS A 52 -7.47 3.20 -17.80
C CYS A 52 -8.74 2.84 -18.60
N GLY A 53 -9.69 2.15 -17.99
CA GLY A 53 -10.99 1.83 -18.61
C GLY A 53 -11.68 0.61 -18.02
N PRO A 54 -12.93 0.32 -18.43
CA PRO A 54 -13.73 1.05 -19.42
C PRO A 54 -14.35 2.32 -18.84
N MET A 55 -14.19 3.44 -19.55
CA MET A 55 -14.80 4.72 -19.21
C MET A 55 -16.29 4.74 -19.54
N GLN A 56 -17.06 5.45 -18.70
CA GLN A 56 -18.50 5.61 -18.89
C GLN A 56 -18.82 6.32 -20.22
N THR A 57 -18.09 7.40 -20.49
CA THR A 57 -18.18 8.18 -21.72
C THR A 57 -17.10 7.74 -22.69
N LYS A 58 -17.45 7.64 -23.97
CA LYS A 58 -16.48 7.36 -25.04
C LYS A 58 -15.64 8.61 -25.33
N SER A 59 -14.40 8.42 -25.77
CA SER A 59 -13.60 9.48 -26.38
C SER A 59 -14.25 10.00 -27.66
N LEU A 60 -13.73 11.10 -28.21
CA LEU A 60 -14.19 11.66 -29.49
C LEU A 60 -14.18 10.63 -30.62
N ASN A 61 -13.22 9.69 -30.60
CA ASN A 61 -13.10 8.63 -31.60
C ASN A 61 -13.76 7.30 -31.18
N GLY A 62 -14.53 7.30 -30.10
CA GLY A 62 -15.33 6.13 -29.68
C GLY A 62 -14.66 5.18 -28.69
N SER A 63 -13.39 5.41 -28.31
CA SER A 63 -12.66 4.56 -27.36
C SER A 63 -13.21 4.67 -25.94
N ARG A 64 -13.22 3.56 -25.19
CA ARG A 64 -13.54 3.52 -23.76
C ARG A 64 -12.32 3.28 -22.88
N TYR A 65 -11.16 3.06 -23.47
CA TYR A 65 -9.91 2.83 -22.78
C TYR A 65 -8.90 3.85 -23.28
N PHE A 66 -7.91 4.16 -22.46
CA PHE A 66 -6.70 4.82 -22.91
C PHE A 66 -5.47 4.21 -22.24
N LEU A 67 -4.35 4.23 -22.95
CA LEU A 67 -3.03 3.89 -22.42
C LEU A 67 -2.35 5.16 -21.95
N LEU A 68 -1.82 5.15 -20.73
CA LEU A 68 -1.00 6.21 -20.16
C LEU A 68 0.43 5.74 -20.05
N PHE A 69 1.36 6.53 -20.56
CA PHE A 69 2.80 6.36 -20.35
C PHE A 69 3.31 7.56 -19.56
N VAL A 70 4.07 7.32 -18.49
CA VAL A 70 4.69 8.35 -17.65
C VAL A 70 6.18 8.04 -17.52
N ASP A 71 7.02 8.94 -18.02
CA ASP A 71 8.46 8.86 -17.79
C ASP A 71 8.78 9.27 -16.35
N ASP A 72 9.48 8.41 -15.61
CA ASP A 72 9.81 8.61 -14.19
C ASP A 72 10.76 9.80 -13.99
N TYR A 73 11.71 10.00 -14.92
CA TYR A 73 12.72 11.04 -14.83
C TYR A 73 12.20 12.44 -15.19
N SER A 74 11.60 12.59 -16.38
CA SER A 74 11.13 13.90 -16.87
C SER A 74 9.73 14.27 -16.42
N HIS A 75 8.98 13.31 -15.85
CA HIS A 75 7.56 13.42 -15.56
C HIS A 75 6.68 13.70 -16.80
N MET A 76 7.22 13.48 -18.01
CA MET A 76 6.46 13.63 -19.25
C MET A 76 5.42 12.51 -19.38
N CYS A 77 4.21 12.89 -19.78
CA CYS A 77 3.08 11.97 -19.91
C CYS A 77 2.59 11.90 -21.36
N TRP A 78 2.33 10.70 -21.86
CA TRP A 78 1.68 10.47 -23.15
C TRP A 78 0.43 9.64 -22.98
N THR A 79 -0.61 9.96 -23.74
CA THR A 79 -1.87 9.24 -23.73
C THR A 79 -2.25 8.78 -25.13
N TYR A 80 -2.73 7.54 -25.23
CA TYR A 80 -3.24 6.96 -26.47
C TYR A 80 -4.66 6.48 -26.23
N PHE A 81 -5.58 6.97 -27.05
CA PHE A 81 -7.02 6.67 -26.99
C PHE A 81 -7.39 5.68 -28.08
#